data_AF-A0A2Z5YXA4-F1
#
_entry.id   AF-A0A2Z5YXA4-F1
#
_cell.length_a   1.000
_cell.length_b   1.000
_cell.length_c   1.000
_cell.angle_alpha   90.00
_cell.angle_beta   90.00
_cell.angle_gamma   90.00
#
_symmetry.space_group_name_H-M   'P 1'
#
loop_
_entity.id
_entity.type
_entity.pdbx_description
1 polymer ?
#
loop_
_entity_poly.entity_id
_entity_poly.type
_entity_poly.pdbx_seq_one_letter_code
_entity_poly.pdbx_strand_id
1 'polypeptide(L)'
;MSTSFRNETDWTGVALAMAVWAAHFMIVWAAASIFPGEPAARWIAGAFTLISFAALGALWRWRRVAGLHTVPGLGIALAAAGVAYDALPALIG
;
A
#
# COMPACT_ATOMS: atom_id res chain seq x y z
N MET A 1 -33.52 12.72 10.15
CA MET A 1 -32.28 13.41 9.72
C MET A 1 -31.14 12.43 9.98
N SER A 2 -30.66 11.70 8.97
CA SER A 2 -29.55 10.76 9.15
C SER A 2 -28.24 11.55 9.17
N THR A 3 -27.55 11.54 10.30
CA THR A 3 -26.21 12.08 10.43
C THR A 3 -25.28 11.26 9.54
N SER A 4 -24.86 11.82 8.41
CA SER A 4 -23.81 11.23 7.56
C SER A 4 -22.51 11.24 8.37
N PHE A 5 -22.10 10.07 8.89
CA PHE A 5 -20.81 9.91 9.54
C PHE A 5 -19.71 10.06 8.48
N ARG A 6 -18.98 11.18 8.52
CA ARG A 6 -17.83 11.44 7.63
C ARG A 6 -16.55 11.12 8.36
N ASN A 7 -15.78 10.19 7.81
CA ASN A 7 -14.59 9.63 8.44
C ASN A 7 -13.32 10.45 8.09
N GLU A 8 -13.43 11.79 8.11
CA GLU A 8 -12.44 12.71 7.55
C GLU A 8 -11.10 12.68 8.32
N THR A 9 -11.12 12.27 9.60
CA THR A 9 -9.98 12.21 10.53
C THR A 9 -9.69 10.79 11.04
N ASP A 10 -9.97 9.75 10.22
CA ASP A 10 -9.68 8.36 10.58
C ASP A 10 -8.18 8.03 10.57
N TRP A 11 -7.53 8.20 11.71
CA TRP A 11 -6.14 7.81 11.92
C TRP A 11 -5.91 6.30 11.86
N THR A 12 -6.92 5.49 12.15
CA THR A 12 -6.80 4.03 12.03
C THR A 12 -6.72 3.63 10.55
N GLY A 13 -7.45 4.31 9.67
CA GLY A 13 -7.33 4.13 8.21
C GLY A 13 -5.92 4.43 7.70
N VAL A 14 -5.29 5.49 8.21
CA VAL A 14 -3.88 5.81 7.90
C VAL A 14 -2.94 4.73 8.42
N ALA A 15 -3.09 4.32 9.68
CA ALA A 15 -2.24 3.28 10.28
C ALA A 15 -2.31 1.96 9.50
N LEU A 16 -3.50 1.55 9.06
CA LEU A 16 -3.69 0.37 8.22
C LEU A 16 -3.04 0.53 6.84
N ALA A 17 -3.18 1.69 6.20
CA ALA A 17 -2.53 1.96 4.91
C ALA A 17 -0.99 1.89 5.03
N MET A 18 -0.44 2.49 6.09
CA MET A 18 1.00 2.44 6.37
C MET A 18 1.47 1.03 6.70
N ALA A 19 0.66 0.22 7.40
CA ALA A 19 0.97 -1.18 7.67
C ALA A 19 1.03 -2.01 6.39
N VAL A 20 0.16 -1.76 5.41
CA VAL A 20 0.21 -2.42 4.10
C VAL A 20 1.50 -2.07 3.36
N TRP A 21 1.87 -0.78 3.32
CA TRP A 21 3.14 -0.36 2.72
C TRP A 21 4.34 -0.99 3.44
N ALA A 22 4.40 -0.92 4.77
CA ALA A 22 5.52 -1.47 5.54
C ALA A 22 5.66 -2.99 5.34
N ALA A 23 4.55 -3.73 5.31
CA ALA A 23 4.56 -5.17 5.03
C ALA A 23 5.10 -5.47 3.63
N HIS A 24 4.68 -4.69 2.62
CA HIS A 24 5.21 -4.80 1.25
C HIS A 24 6.71 -4.55 1.20
N PHE A 25 7.17 -3.43 1.75
CA PHE A 25 8.58 -3.07 1.81
C PHE A 25 9.42 -4.20 2.43
N MET A 26 9.01 -4.72 3.58
CA MET A 26 9.73 -5.79 4.27
C MET A 26 9.81 -7.07 3.43
N ILE A 27 8.74 -7.42 2.70
CA ILE A 27 8.72 -8.60 1.83
C ILE A 27 9.63 -8.41 0.62
N VAL A 28 9.56 -7.26 -0.05
CA VAL A 28 10.42 -6.95 -1.20
C VAL A 28 11.89 -6.93 -0.78
N TRP A 29 12.20 -6.27 0.33
CA TRP A 29 13.53 -6.21 0.90
C TRP A 29 14.07 -7.61 1.26
N ALA A 30 13.26 -8.44 1.91
CA ALA A 30 13.63 -9.81 2.24
C ALA A 30 13.86 -10.66 0.98
N ALA A 31 13.01 -10.54 -0.04
CA ALA A 31 13.17 -11.26 -1.30
C ALA A 31 14.47 -10.88 -2.02
N ALA A 32 14.79 -9.58 -2.08
CA ALA A 32 16.05 -9.09 -2.65
C ALA A 32 17.28 -9.55 -1.86
N SER A 33 17.15 -9.69 -0.53
CA SER A 33 18.23 -10.16 0.33
C SER A 33 18.48 -11.67 0.23
N ILE A 34 17.41 -12.46 0.07
CA ILE A 34 17.48 -13.93 0.00
C ILE A 34 17.87 -14.41 -1.41
N PHE A 35 17.39 -13.75 -2.46
CA PHE A 35 17.59 -14.15 -3.86
C PHE A 35 18.28 -13.01 -4.67
N PRO A 36 19.54 -12.66 -4.32
CA PRO A 36 20.20 -11.49 -4.89
C PRO A 36 20.45 -11.67 -6.40
N GLY A 37 19.90 -10.75 -7.21
CA GLY A 37 20.06 -10.77 -8.68
C GLY A 37 19.25 -11.85 -9.40
N GLU A 38 18.50 -12.68 -8.67
CA GLU A 38 17.71 -13.74 -9.28
C GLU A 38 16.35 -13.22 -9.77
N PRO A 39 15.80 -13.79 -10.85
CA PRO A 39 14.44 -13.46 -11.32
C PRO A 39 13.36 -13.70 -10.27
N ALA A 40 13.58 -14.63 -9.33
CA ALA A 40 12.66 -14.94 -8.25
C ALA A 40 12.32 -13.71 -7.39
N ALA A 41 13.33 -12.89 -7.04
CA ALA A 41 13.11 -11.66 -6.27
C ALA A 41 12.18 -10.68 -7.00
N ARG A 42 12.35 -10.55 -8.33
CA ARG A 42 11.52 -9.67 -9.17
C ARG A 42 10.08 -10.16 -9.25
N TRP A 43 9.85 -11.46 -9.37
CA TRP A 43 8.50 -12.04 -9.37
C TRP A 43 7.80 -11.87 -8.04
N ILE A 44 8.50 -12.09 -6.93
CA ILE A 44 7.96 -11.85 -5.57
C ILE A 44 7.57 -10.38 -5.43
N ALA A 45 8.47 -9.47 -5.79
CA ALA A 45 8.20 -8.03 -5.70
C ALA A 45 7.00 -7.62 -6.56
N GLY A 46 6.90 -8.10 -7.80
CA GLY A 46 5.76 -7.83 -8.67
C GLY A 46 4.44 -8.36 -8.10
N ALA A 47 4.41 -9.60 -7.63
CA ALA A 47 3.21 -10.22 -7.07
C ALA A 47 2.73 -9.47 -5.81
N PHE A 48 3.62 -9.17 -4.87
CA PHE A 48 3.26 -8.46 -3.65
C PHE A 48 2.91 -7.00 -3.90
N THR A 49 3.45 -6.36 -4.94
CA THR A 49 3.03 -5.02 -5.36
C THR A 49 1.56 -5.00 -5.78
N LEU A 50 1.13 -5.97 -6.59
CA LEU A 50 -0.27 -6.10 -6.99
C LEU A 50 -1.18 -6.39 -5.79
N ILE A 51 -0.76 -7.28 -4.88
CA ILE A 51 -1.50 -7.58 -3.65
C ILE A 51 -1.66 -6.33 -2.78
N SER A 52 -0.61 -5.52 -2.63
CA SER A 52 -0.65 -4.29 -1.83
C SER A 52 -1.57 -3.24 -2.43
N PHE A 53 -1.57 -3.03 -3.75
CA PHE A 53 -2.55 -2.15 -4.39
C PHE A 53 -3.98 -2.65 -4.22
N ALA A 54 -4.21 -3.97 -4.34
CA ALA A 54 -5.51 -4.56 -4.09
C ALA A 54 -5.96 -4.34 -2.63
N ALA A 55 -5.05 -4.52 -1.66
CA ALA A 55 -5.31 -4.28 -0.25
C ALA A 55 -5.64 -2.81 0.05
N LEU A 56 -4.89 -1.86 -0.52
CA LEU A 56 -5.17 -0.42 -0.39
C LEU A 56 -6.51 -0.04 -1.04
N GLY A 57 -6.83 -0.60 -2.20
CA GLY A 57 -8.12 -0.41 -2.86
C GLY A 57 -9.30 -1.01 -2.08
N ALA A 58 -9.09 -2.17 -1.46
CA ALA A 58 -10.05 -2.77 -0.54
C ALA A 58 -10.24 -1.90 0.72
N LEU A 59 -9.16 -1.38 1.30
CA LEU A 59 -9.19 -0.49 2.46
C LEU A 59 -9.95 0.80 2.15
N TRP A 60 -9.72 1.39 0.97
CA TRP A 60 -10.45 2.57 0.49
C TRP A 60 -11.97 2.34 0.49
N ARG A 61 -12.41 1.19 -0.05
CA ARG A 61 -13.83 0.81 -0.10
C ARG A 61 -14.40 0.50 1.28
N TRP A 62 -13.68 -0.28 2.09
CA TRP A 62 -14.17 -0.73 3.39
C TRP A 62 -14.34 0.43 4.38
N ARG A 63 -13.41 1.38 4.39
CA ARG A 63 -13.46 2.56 5.26
C ARG A 63 -14.31 3.70 4.67
N ARG A 64 -14.93 3.48 3.51
CA ARG A 64 -15.77 4.45 2.77
C ARG A 64 -15.07 5.81 2.64
N VAL A 65 -13.80 5.79 2.24
CA VAL A 65 -12.98 6.99 2.13
C VAL A 65 -13.63 7.97 1.14
N ALA A 66 -13.95 9.17 1.63
CA ALA A 66 -14.71 10.17 0.86
C ALA A 66 -13.88 10.80 -0.28
N GLY A 67 -12.55 10.81 -0.14
CA GLY A 67 -11.65 11.34 -1.16
C GLY A 67 -10.23 11.54 -0.64
N LEU A 68 -9.34 11.95 -1.54
CA LEU A 68 -7.91 12.20 -1.26
C LEU A 68 -7.68 13.39 -0.34
N HIS A 69 -8.66 14.27 -0.15
CA HIS A 69 -8.57 15.41 0.76
C HIS A 69 -8.75 15.02 2.24
N THR A 70 -9.10 13.75 2.52
CA THR A 70 -9.28 13.23 3.89
C THR A 70 -7.99 12.62 4.42
N VAL A 71 -7.84 12.56 5.74
CA VAL A 71 -6.68 11.94 6.42
C VAL A 71 -6.45 10.49 5.96
N PRO A 72 -7.44 9.57 5.97
CA PRO A 72 -7.24 8.21 5.46
C PRO A 72 -6.96 8.17 3.95
N GLY A 73 -7.55 9.08 3.16
CA GLY A 73 -7.29 9.18 1.73
C GLY A 73 -5.84 9.54 1.41
N LEU A 74 -5.28 10.52 2.14
CA LEU A 74 -3.86 10.87 2.05
C LEU A 74 -2.95 9.72 2.49
N GLY A 75 -3.31 9.04 3.58
CA GLY A 75 -2.56 7.86 4.05
C GLY A 75 -2.50 6.75 3.01
N ILE A 76 -3.62 6.44 2.35
CA ILE A 76 -3.67 5.45 1.27
C ILE A 76 -2.85 5.92 0.06
N ALA A 77 -2.94 7.20 -0.30
CA ALA A 77 -2.18 7.74 -1.43
C ALA A 77 -0.66 7.66 -1.19
N LEU A 78 -0.20 8.02 0.01
CA LEU A 78 1.20 7.93 0.39
C LEU A 78 1.68 6.48 0.44
N ALA A 79 0.88 5.56 0.98
CA ALA A 79 1.19 4.13 0.98
C ALA A 79 1.32 3.59 -0.45
N ALA A 80 0.39 3.97 -1.34
CA ALA A 80 0.42 3.57 -2.74
C ALA A 80 1.66 4.11 -3.47
N ALA A 81 2.05 5.36 -3.20
CA ALA A 81 3.27 5.95 -3.74
C ALA A 81 4.53 5.22 -3.24
N GLY A 82 4.58 4.87 -1.95
CA GLY A 82 5.66 4.07 -1.36
C GLY A 82 5.77 2.70 -2.02
N VAL A 83 4.64 1.97 -2.15
CA VAL A 83 4.59 0.66 -2.83
C VAL A 83 5.07 0.76 -4.28
N ALA A 84 4.67 1.81 -5.01
CA ALA A 84 5.11 2.04 -6.39
C ALA A 84 6.62 2.31 -6.47
N TYR A 85 7.14 3.10 -5.55
CA TYR A 85 8.56 3.43 -5.47
C TYR A 85 9.41 2.19 -5.15
N ASP A 86 8.99 1.40 -4.17
CA ASP A 86 9.67 0.16 -3.75
C ASP A 86 9.67 -0.91 -4.86
N ALA A 87 8.72 -0.84 -5.80
CA ALA A 87 8.64 -1.73 -6.95
C ALA A 87 9.56 -1.33 -8.11
N LEU A 88 10.12 -0.11 -8.12
CA LEU A 88 10.98 0.38 -9.21
C LEU A 88 12.20 -0.54 -9.48
N PRO A 89 12.98 -0.98 -8.47
CA PRO A 89 14.12 -1.88 -8.73
C PRO A 89 13.71 -3.17 -9.45
N ALA A 90 12.52 -3.70 -9.15
CA ALA A 90 12.02 -4.90 -9.80
C ALA A 90 11.65 -4.69 -11.27
N LEU A 91 11.30 -3.45 -11.66
CA LEU A 91 10.90 -3.08 -13.02
C LEU A 91 12.09 -2.69 -13.92
N ILE A 92 13.10 -2.03 -13.36
CA ILE A 92 14.19 -1.43 -14.14
C ILE A 92 15.34 -2.42 -14.37
N GLY A 93 15.48 -3.42 -13.50
CA GLY A 93 16.47 -4.49 -13.64
C GLY A 93 17.74 -4.25 -12.85
#